data_AF-X1SAA8-F1
#
_entry.id   AF-X1SAA8-F1
#
_cell.length_a   1.000
_cell.length_b   1.000
_cell.length_c   1.000
_cell.angle_alpha   90.00
_cell.angle_beta   90.00
_cell.angle_gamma   90.00
#
_symmetry.space_group_name_H-M   'P 1'
#
loop_
_entity.id
_entity.type
_entity.pdbx_description
1 polymer ?
#
loop_
_entity_poly.entity_id
_entity_poly.type
_entity_poly.pdbx_seq_one_letter_code
_entity_poly.pdbx_strand_id
1 'polypeptide(L)'
;MNIYKFAMKMEKDSENYYSELANKTGDVGLQNILKMLAKDEVKHYNIIEQMIKTDVSAELAETDILKNTKNIFIKIKGKNIVFNFDLSQVDFYHKAQEFEEKSYKFYIEMSDR
;
A
#
# COMPACT_ATOMS: atom_id res chain seq x y z
N MET A 1 -19.85 -7.55 -14.11
CA MET A 1 -18.58 -6.91 -13.71
C MET A 1 -17.68 -8.00 -13.13
N ASN A 2 -16.47 -8.22 -13.62
CA ASN A 2 -15.56 -9.18 -12.99
C ASN A 2 -14.91 -8.49 -11.78
N ILE A 3 -15.42 -8.80 -10.58
CA ILE A 3 -15.05 -8.20 -9.29
C ILE A 3 -13.54 -8.31 -9.05
N TYR A 4 -12.95 -9.45 -9.39
CA TYR A 4 -11.51 -9.66 -9.26
C TYR A 4 -10.69 -8.78 -10.20
N LYS A 5 -11.13 -8.57 -11.45
CA LYS A 5 -10.44 -7.63 -12.37
C LYS A 5 -10.51 -6.19 -11.87
N PHE A 6 -11.56 -5.82 -11.14
CA PHE A 6 -11.66 -4.50 -10.52
C PHE A 6 -10.68 -4.38 -9.34
N ALA A 7 -10.63 -5.38 -8.46
CA ALA A 7 -9.67 -5.46 -7.36
C ALA A 7 -8.22 -5.37 -7.85
N MET A 8 -7.84 -6.18 -8.86
CA MET A 8 -6.51 -6.13 -9.48
C MET A 8 -6.16 -4.75 -10.04
N LYS A 9 -7.15 -4.02 -10.58
CA LYS A 9 -6.92 -2.65 -11.04
C LYS A 9 -6.67 -1.69 -9.89
N MET A 10 -7.40 -1.82 -8.78
CA MET A 10 -7.18 -1.00 -7.58
C MET A 10 -5.77 -1.21 -7.00
N GLU A 11 -5.30 -2.45 -6.93
CA GLU A 11 -3.94 -2.77 -6.50
C GLU A 11 -2.89 -2.16 -7.43
N LYS A 12 -3.09 -2.25 -8.75
CA LYS A 12 -2.16 -1.69 -9.74
C LYS A 12 -2.13 -0.15 -9.69
N ASP A 13 -3.28 0.49 -9.52
CA ASP A 13 -3.37 1.94 -9.39
C ASP A 13 -2.65 2.43 -8.11
N SER A 14 -2.74 1.67 -7.03
CA SER A 14 -2.05 1.95 -5.74
C SER A 14 -0.54 1.74 -5.85
N GLU A 15 -0.07 0.65 -6.47
CA GLU A 15 1.35 0.40 -6.76
C GLU A 15 1.98 1.56 -7.54
N ASN A 16 1.31 1.98 -8.62
CA ASN A 16 1.77 3.07 -9.47
C ASN A 16 1.84 4.39 -8.68
N TYR A 17 0.82 4.67 -7.86
CA TYR A 17 0.77 5.87 -7.04
C TYR A 17 1.93 5.93 -6.05
N TYR A 18 2.18 4.86 -5.29
CA TYR A 18 3.30 4.79 -4.35
C TYR A 18 4.67 4.86 -5.06
N SER A 19 4.81 4.22 -6.22
CA SER A 19 6.03 4.28 -7.03
C SER A 19 6.34 5.68 -7.54
N GLU A 20 5.32 6.41 -8.01
CA GLU A 20 5.46 7.81 -8.42
C GLU A 20 5.86 8.72 -7.25
N LEU A 21 5.22 8.53 -6.09
CA LEU A 21 5.55 9.31 -4.90
C LEU A 21 6.99 9.05 -4.44
N ALA A 22 7.45 7.79 -4.50
CA ALA A 22 8.82 7.42 -4.17
C ALA A 22 9.85 8.12 -5.08
N ASN A 23 9.48 8.42 -6.33
CA ASN A 23 10.33 9.14 -7.27
C ASN A 23 10.27 10.67 -7.10
N LYS A 24 9.19 11.20 -6.51
CA LYS A 24 9.00 12.64 -6.28
C LYS A 24 9.56 13.12 -4.94
N THR A 25 9.81 12.22 -3.99
CA THR A 25 10.40 12.58 -2.69
C THR A 25 11.93 12.65 -2.73
N GLY A 26 12.49 13.67 -2.06
CA GLY A 26 13.93 13.81 -1.84
C GLY A 26 14.45 13.14 -0.57
N ASP A 27 13.56 12.66 0.31
CA ASP A 27 13.94 12.00 1.57
C ASP A 27 14.13 10.49 1.37
N VAL A 28 15.31 9.99 1.69
CA VAL A 28 15.69 8.58 1.52
C VAL A 28 14.88 7.63 2.41
N GLY A 29 14.50 8.09 3.61
CA GLY A 29 13.67 7.31 4.54
C GLY A 29 12.25 7.15 4.01
N LEU A 30 11.65 8.25 3.56
CA LEU A 30 10.31 8.26 2.98
C LEU A 30 10.26 7.50 1.65
N GLN A 31 11.28 7.65 0.81
CA GLN A 31 11.41 6.87 -0.42
C GLN A 31 11.41 5.36 -0.14
N ASN A 32 12.09 4.91 0.93
CA ASN A 32 12.08 3.50 1.31
C ASN A 32 10.70 3.02 1.76
N ILE A 33 9.97 3.82 2.55
CA ILE A 33 8.61 3.47 2.99
C ILE A 33 7.68 3.35 1.77
N LEU A 34 7.69 4.31 0.87
CA LEU A 34 6.84 4.31 -0.33
C LEU A 34 7.15 3.13 -1.26
N LYS A 35 8.44 2.77 -1.41
CA LYS A 35 8.86 1.57 -2.15
C LYS A 35 8.43 0.27 -1.47
N MET A 36 8.32 0.25 -0.13
CA MET A 36 7.79 -0.91 0.59
C MET A 36 6.30 -1.06 0.31
N LEU A 37 5.51 0.01 0.44
CA LEU A 37 4.08 0.02 0.15
C LEU A 37 3.80 -0.45 -1.29
N ALA A 38 4.48 0.12 -2.29
CA ALA A 38 4.33 -0.31 -3.68
C ALA A 38 4.59 -1.82 -3.88
N LYS A 39 5.57 -2.39 -3.17
CA LYS A 39 5.87 -3.83 -3.25
C LYS A 39 4.79 -4.70 -2.62
N ASP A 40 4.08 -4.20 -1.62
CA ASP A 40 3.01 -4.95 -0.97
C ASP A 40 1.75 -4.96 -1.81
N GLU A 41 1.43 -3.88 -2.53
CA GLU A 41 0.33 -3.89 -3.52
C GLU A 41 0.57 -4.91 -4.65
N VAL A 42 1.84 -5.12 -5.06
CA VAL A 42 2.19 -6.20 -6.00
C VAL A 42 1.87 -7.58 -5.42
N LYS A 43 2.05 -7.79 -4.11
CA LYS A 43 1.68 -9.06 -3.46
C LYS A 43 0.16 -9.22 -3.43
N HIS A 44 -0.59 -8.17 -3.09
CA HIS A 44 -2.05 -8.19 -3.11
C HIS A 44 -2.58 -8.52 -4.52
N TYR A 45 -2.04 -7.87 -5.56
CA TYR A 45 -2.36 -8.18 -6.95
C TYR A 45 -2.15 -9.66 -7.28
N ASN A 46 -0.99 -10.21 -6.88
CA ASN A 46 -0.66 -11.61 -7.15
C ASN A 46 -1.59 -12.57 -6.41
N ILE A 47 -1.99 -12.26 -5.18
CA ILE A 47 -2.97 -13.05 -4.41
C ILE A 47 -4.31 -13.06 -5.14
N ILE A 48 -4.80 -11.89 -5.57
CA ILE A 48 -6.07 -11.80 -6.31
C ILE A 48 -5.98 -12.53 -7.65
N GLU A 49 -4.85 -12.43 -8.35
CA GLU A 49 -4.62 -13.18 -9.60
C GLU A 49 -4.65 -14.69 -9.37
N GLN A 50 -4.05 -15.17 -8.28
CA GLN A 50 -4.11 -16.58 -7.88
C GLN A 50 -5.53 -17.02 -7.52
N MET A 51 -6.31 -16.19 -6.81
CA MET A 51 -7.71 -16.50 -6.52
C MET A 51 -8.52 -16.70 -7.81
N ILE A 52 -8.32 -15.86 -8.83
CA ILE A 52 -8.96 -16.02 -10.15
C ILE A 52 -8.55 -17.34 -10.83
N LYS A 53 -7.26 -17.68 -10.76
CA LYS A 53 -6.70 -18.83 -11.48
C LYS A 53 -7.05 -20.17 -10.84
N THR A 54 -7.28 -20.20 -9.52
CA THR A 54 -7.30 -21.47 -8.77
C THR A 54 -8.63 -21.79 -8.07
N ASP A 55 -9.63 -20.91 -8.03
CA ASP A 55 -10.94 -21.15 -7.36
C ASP A 55 -10.82 -21.63 -5.89
N VAL A 56 -9.67 -21.37 -5.26
CA VAL A 56 -9.31 -21.78 -3.90
C VAL A 56 -9.13 -20.51 -3.06
N SER A 57 -9.62 -20.52 -1.82
CA SER A 57 -9.38 -19.47 -0.85
C SER A 57 -7.88 -19.28 -0.66
N ALA A 58 -7.31 -18.20 -1.19
CA ALA A 58 -5.89 -17.92 -1.04
C ALA A 58 -5.55 -17.75 0.44
N GLU A 59 -4.52 -18.45 0.92
CA GLU A 59 -3.97 -18.21 2.25
C GLU A 59 -3.44 -16.77 2.32
N LEU A 60 -3.92 -16.00 3.29
CA LEU A 60 -3.49 -14.63 3.54
C LEU A 60 -1.97 -14.63 3.76
N ALA A 61 -1.21 -14.00 2.85
CA ALA A 61 0.23 -13.88 3.02
C ALA A 61 0.53 -13.02 4.26
N GLU A 62 1.26 -13.57 5.22
CA GLU A 62 1.72 -12.82 6.38
C GLU A 62 2.56 -11.61 5.93
N THR A 63 2.31 -10.45 6.53
CA THR A 63 3.02 -9.20 6.21
C THR A 63 3.70 -8.60 7.43
N ASP A 64 5.01 -8.37 7.31
CA ASP A 64 5.83 -7.74 8.35
C ASP A 64 5.81 -6.19 8.29
N ILE A 65 4.96 -5.59 7.43
CA ILE A 65 4.93 -4.12 7.22
C ILE A 65 4.83 -3.38 8.55
N LEU A 66 3.89 -3.73 9.42
CA LEU A 66 3.68 -3.00 10.68
C LEU A 66 4.91 -3.05 11.58
N LYS A 67 5.59 -4.20 11.63
CA LYS A 67 6.81 -4.40 12.40
C LYS A 67 7.98 -3.61 11.81
N ASN A 68 8.14 -3.64 10.50
CA ASN A 68 9.21 -2.94 9.79
C ASN A 68 9.02 -1.42 9.81
N THR A 69 7.80 -0.94 9.61
CA THR A 69 7.40 0.47 9.69
C THR A 69 7.67 1.02 11.09
N LYS A 70 7.32 0.28 12.15
CA LYS A 70 7.66 0.65 13.54
C LYS A 70 9.16 0.79 13.76
N ASN A 71 9.97 -0.12 13.21
CA ASN A 71 11.44 -0.07 13.32
C ASN A 71 12.03 1.16 12.60
N ILE A 72 11.45 1.56 11.47
CA ILE A 72 11.87 2.76 10.73
C ILE A 72 11.52 4.02 11.54
N PHE A 73 10.31 4.11 12.09
CA PHE A 73 9.90 5.25 12.93
C PHE A 73 10.74 5.38 14.21
N ILE A 74 11.16 4.27 14.82
CA ILE A 74 12.09 4.29 15.97
C ILE A 74 13.46 4.85 15.56
N LYS A 75 14.01 4.41 14.42
CA LYS A 75 15.28 4.93 13.88
C LYS A 75 15.20 6.42 13.52
N ILE A 76 14.06 6.83 13.00
CA ILE A 76 13.73 8.23 12.71
C ILE A 76 13.69 9.04 14.02
N LYS A 77 12.99 8.57 15.06
CA LYS A 77 12.87 9.27 16.35
C LYS A 77 14.23 9.47 17.05
N GLY A 78 15.18 8.55 16.83
CA GLY A 78 16.54 8.65 17.37
C GLY A 78 17.44 9.65 16.63
N LYS A 79 17.02 10.16 15.48
CA LYS A 79 17.70 11.23 14.75
C LYS A 79 16.87 12.51 14.93
N ASN A 80 17.49 13.64 15.26
CA ASN A 80 16.84 14.97 15.25
C ASN A 80 16.55 15.41 13.80
N ILE A 81 15.73 14.64 13.08
CA ILE A 81 15.29 14.94 11.73
C ILE A 81 14.16 15.96 11.86
N VAL A 82 14.40 17.16 11.37
CA VAL A 82 13.33 18.14 11.17
C VAL A 82 12.49 17.63 10.01
N PHE A 83 11.30 17.11 10.33
CA PHE A 83 10.33 16.75 9.32
C PHE A 83 9.81 18.02 8.65
N ASN A 84 10.19 18.21 7.38
CA ASN A 84 9.56 19.23 6.57
C ASN A 84 8.40 18.59 5.82
N PHE A 85 7.25 18.49 6.49
CA PHE A 85 6.00 18.12 5.86
C PHE A 85 5.52 19.33 5.07
N ASP A 86 5.94 19.45 3.81
CA ASP A 86 5.24 20.37 2.93
C ASP A 86 3.76 19.96 2.82
N LEU A 87 2.88 20.92 2.52
CA LEU A 87 1.44 20.68 2.39
C LEU A 87 1.12 19.56 1.37
N SER A 88 1.97 19.36 0.35
CA SER A 88 1.75 18.33 -0.67
C SER A 88 1.95 16.92 -0.12
N GLN A 89 2.86 16.71 0.83
CA GLN A 89 3.05 15.41 1.47
C GLN A 89 1.87 15.00 2.35
N VAL A 90 1.23 15.95 3.02
CA VAL A 90 0.02 15.70 3.80
C VAL A 90 -1.13 15.25 2.90
N ASP A 91 -1.32 15.93 1.76
CA ASP A 91 -2.30 15.54 0.75
C ASP A 91 -2.03 14.14 0.18
N PHE A 92 -0.75 13.76 0.03
CA PHE A 92 -0.37 12.42 -0.41
C PHE A 92 -0.74 11.33 0.59
N TYR A 93 -0.52 11.56 1.89
CA TYR A 93 -0.93 10.59 2.90
C TYR A 93 -2.45 10.46 2.98
N HIS A 94 -3.19 11.56 2.87
CA HIS A 94 -4.65 11.51 2.80
C HIS A 94 -5.14 10.70 1.60
N LYS A 95 -4.53 10.91 0.42
CA LYS A 95 -4.90 10.16 -0.78
C LYS A 95 -4.53 8.67 -0.70
N ALA A 96 -3.41 8.33 -0.08
CA ALA A 96 -3.05 6.95 0.23
C ALA A 96 -4.09 6.30 1.15
N GLN A 97 -4.48 6.97 2.24
CA GLN A 97 -5.52 6.49 3.15
C GLN A 97 -6.86 6.27 2.45
N GLU A 98 -7.26 7.16 1.53
CA GLU A 98 -8.49 6.96 0.75
C GLU A 98 -8.43 5.72 -0.15
N PHE A 99 -7.28 5.41 -0.75
CA PHE A 99 -7.13 4.22 -1.59
C PHE A 99 -7.27 2.96 -0.73
N GLU A 100 -6.58 2.89 0.41
CA GLU A 100 -6.69 1.78 1.36
C GLU A 100 -8.12 1.62 1.89
N GLU A 101 -8.80 2.71 2.25
CA GLU A 101 -10.18 2.67 2.75
C GLU A 101 -11.16 2.16 1.68
N LYS A 102 -10.97 2.56 0.42
CA LYS A 102 -11.77 2.07 -0.72
C LYS A 102 -11.53 0.58 -0.95
N SER A 103 -10.28 0.12 -0.94
CA SER A 103 -9.94 -1.30 -1.08
C SER A 103 -10.56 -2.12 0.06
N TYR A 104 -10.42 -1.67 1.30
CA TYR A 104 -10.99 -2.33 2.47
C TYR A 104 -12.52 -2.45 2.39
N LYS A 105 -13.23 -1.36 2.12
CA LYS A 105 -14.71 -1.38 1.98
C LYS A 105 -15.14 -2.32 0.87
N PHE A 106 -14.44 -2.30 -0.27
CA PHE A 106 -14.72 -3.19 -1.37
C PHE A 106 -14.53 -4.67 -0.99
N TYR A 107 -13.46 -5.00 -0.26
CA TYR A 107 -13.23 -6.38 0.18
C TYR A 107 -14.28 -6.88 1.17
N ILE A 108 -14.74 -6.03 2.10
CA ILE A 108 -15.84 -6.37 3.02
C ILE A 108 -17.18 -6.57 2.27
N GLU A 109 -17.53 -5.66 1.35
CA GLU A 109 -18.77 -5.80 0.55
C GLU A 109 -18.77 -7.06 -0.30
N MET A 110 -17.60 -7.50 -0.77
CA MET A 110 -17.46 -8.72 -1.57
C MET A 110 -17.35 -9.98 -0.72
N SER A 111 -16.96 -9.89 0.56
CA SER A 111 -16.99 -11.06 1.47
C SER A 111 -18.40 -11.42 1.92
N ASP A 112 -19.31 -10.44 1.96
CA ASP A 112 -20.71 -10.63 2.35
C ASP A 112 -21.60 -11.14 1.19
N ARG A 113 -21.03 -11.34 -0.01
CA ARG A 113 -21.72 -11.81 -1.23
C ARG A 113 -21.26 -13.19 -1.66
#